data_AF-A0A0N9ZG04-F1
#
_entry.id   AF-A0A0N9ZG04-F1
#
_cell.length_a   1.000
_cell.length_b   1.000
_cell.length_c   1.000
_cell.angle_alpha   90.00
_cell.angle_beta   90.00
_cell.angle_gamma   90.00
#
_symmetry.space_group_name_H-M   'P 1'
#
loop_
_entity.id
_entity.type
_entity.pdbx_description
1 polymer ?
#
loop_
_entity_poly.entity_id
_entity_poly.type
_entity_poly.pdbx_seq_one_letter_code
_entity_poly.pdbx_strand_id
1 'polypeptide(L)'
;MKPIIALFAFILMIALIGAHGLGFAAMLQVAYGAICAMALLISATFFWLWHERATPLALGMSLSWAGTGLTIGWWWLMRVLNDPAWGMEAALLFVFLSLLICGAVVHFAVIQGSFGLRGISFMWPVVGAFTMSICVLLIF
;
A
#
# COMPACT_ATOMS: atom_id res chain seq x y z
N MET A 1 -16.83 14.65 -7.61
CA MET A 1 -16.51 14.88 -6.18
C MET A 1 -17.61 14.42 -5.23
N LYS A 2 -18.87 14.88 -5.37
CA LYS A 2 -20.01 14.41 -4.55
C LYS A 2 -20.13 12.88 -4.37
N PRO A 3 -19.98 12.03 -5.42
CA PRO A 3 -20.09 10.57 -5.24
C PRO A 3 -18.95 9.96 -4.43
N ILE A 4 -17.72 10.50 -4.53
CA ILE A 4 -16.56 10.00 -3.77
C ILE A 4 -16.73 10.32 -2.27
N ILE A 5 -17.21 11.52 -1.96
CA ILE A 5 -17.50 11.92 -0.57
C ILE A 5 -18.60 11.04 0.01
N ALA A 6 -19.67 10.78 -0.75
CA ALA A 6 -20.75 9.89 -0.33
C ALA A 6 -20.26 8.45 -0.07
N LEU A 7 -19.43 7.90 -0.96
CA LEU A 7 -18.84 6.57 -0.78
C LEU A 7 -17.93 6.51 0.46
N PHE A 8 -17.07 7.51 0.65
CA PHE A 8 -16.21 7.59 1.84
C PHE A 8 -17.04 7.66 3.12
N ALA A 9 -18.05 8.53 3.17
CA ALA A 9 -18.94 8.67 4.32
C ALA A 9 -19.67 7.36 4.62
N PHE A 10 -20.15 6.65 3.59
CA PHE A 10 -20.81 5.37 3.74
C PHE A 10 -19.89 4.29 4.33
N ILE A 11 -18.68 4.12 3.78
CA ILE A 11 -17.70 3.15 4.30
C ILE A 11 -17.30 3.49 5.74
N LEU A 12 -17.09 4.78 6.04
CA LEU A 12 -16.77 5.24 7.39
C LEU A 12 -17.91 4.96 8.36
N MET A 13 -19.16 5.22 7.98
CA MET A 13 -20.32 4.90 8.83
C MET A 13 -20.42 3.40 9.12
N ILE A 14 -20.23 2.54 8.12
CA ILE A 14 -20.19 1.09 8.33
C ILE A 14 -19.08 0.71 9.32
N ALA A 15 -17.88 1.28 9.17
CA ALA A 15 -16.77 1.01 10.06
C ALA A 15 -17.06 1.46 11.50
N LEU A 16 -17.68 2.64 11.70
CA LEU A 16 -18.04 3.14 13.02
C LEU A 16 -19.15 2.32 13.67
N ILE A 17 -20.19 1.96 12.92
CA ILE A 17 -21.27 1.08 13.40
C ILE A 17 -20.68 -0.28 13.78
N GLY A 18 -19.81 -0.85 12.94
CA GLY A 18 -19.11 -2.10 13.21
C GLY A 18 -18.22 -2.02 14.45
N ALA A 19 -17.50 -0.92 14.64
CA ALA A 19 -16.67 -0.70 15.82
C ALA A 19 -17.51 -0.58 17.11
N HIS A 20 -18.70 0.03 17.03
CA HIS A 20 -19.64 0.06 18.16
C HIS A 20 -20.24 -1.32 18.47
N GLY A 21 -20.50 -2.15 17.46
CA GLY A 21 -21.11 -3.48 17.65
C GLY A 21 -20.13 -4.60 18.02
N LEU A 22 -18.96 -4.64 17.38
CA LEU A 22 -17.95 -5.69 17.52
C LEU A 22 -16.79 -5.30 18.43
N GLY A 23 -16.68 -4.02 18.78
CA GLY A 23 -15.51 -3.44 19.44
C GLY A 23 -14.48 -2.93 18.44
N PHE A 24 -13.76 -1.88 18.84
CA PHE A 24 -12.81 -1.16 17.97
C PHE A 24 -11.68 -2.06 17.46
N ALA A 25 -11.08 -2.86 18.34
CA ALA A 25 -9.97 -3.75 17.98
C ALA A 25 -10.40 -4.82 16.94
N ALA A 26 -11.56 -5.45 17.14
CA ALA A 26 -12.09 -6.46 16.22
C ALA A 26 -12.44 -5.84 14.86
N MET A 27 -13.06 -4.67 14.84
CA MET A 27 -13.39 -3.99 13.58
C MET A 27 -12.13 -3.56 12.79
N LEU A 28 -11.05 -3.17 13.48
CA LEU A 28 -9.75 -2.92 12.82
C LEU A 28 -9.17 -4.19 12.20
N GLN A 29 -9.30 -5.35 12.84
CA GLN A 29 -8.86 -6.62 12.25
C GLN A 29 -9.62 -6.94 10.96
N VAL A 30 -10.94 -6.72 10.97
CA VAL A 30 -11.78 -6.88 9.77
C VAL A 30 -11.31 -5.93 8.67
N ALA A 31 -11.06 -4.66 9.00
CA ALA A 31 -10.59 -3.67 8.04
C ALA A 31 -9.22 -4.04 7.44
N TYR A 32 -8.26 -4.49 8.24
CA TYR A 32 -6.95 -4.93 7.75
C TYR A 32 -7.05 -6.15 6.83
N GLY A 33 -7.83 -7.16 7.22
CA GLY A 33 -8.09 -8.33 6.38
C GLY A 33 -8.75 -7.96 5.05
N ALA A 34 -9.76 -7.09 5.08
CA ALA A 34 -10.44 -6.61 3.88
C ALA A 34 -9.51 -5.83 2.95
N ILE A 35 -8.71 -4.89 3.48
CA ILE A 35 -7.74 -4.13 2.68
C ILE A 35 -6.66 -5.05 2.11
N CYS A 36 -6.15 -6.01 2.88
CA CYS A 36 -5.21 -7.02 2.41
C CYS A 36 -5.76 -7.77 1.20
N ALA A 37 -6.96 -8.35 1.33
CA ALA A 37 -7.59 -9.12 0.26
C ALA A 37 -7.86 -8.27 -0.99
N MET A 38 -8.44 -7.09 -0.82
CA MET A 38 -8.69 -6.17 -1.94
C MET A 38 -7.39 -5.73 -2.61
N ALA A 39 -6.36 -5.40 -1.85
CA ALA A 39 -5.05 -5.00 -2.40
C ALA A 39 -4.42 -6.12 -3.24
N LEU A 40 -4.47 -7.38 -2.78
CA LEU A 40 -3.95 -8.51 -3.54
C LEU A 40 -4.77 -8.78 -4.81
N LEU A 41 -6.09 -8.66 -4.75
CA LEU A 41 -6.96 -8.79 -5.94
C LEU A 41 -6.71 -7.66 -6.96
N ILE A 42 -6.56 -6.43 -6.49
CA ILE A 42 -6.20 -5.29 -7.33
C ILE A 42 -4.82 -5.53 -7.96
N SER A 43 -3.85 -6.00 -7.18
CA SER A 43 -2.53 -6.34 -7.70
C SER A 43 -2.58 -7.38 -8.82
N ALA A 44 -3.33 -8.46 -8.60
CA ALA A 44 -3.49 -9.54 -9.57
C ALA A 44 -4.18 -9.08 -10.86
N THR A 45 -5.23 -8.27 -10.75
CA THR A 45 -5.93 -7.72 -11.92
C THR A 45 -5.06 -6.76 -12.72
N PHE A 46 -4.28 -5.89 -12.06
CA PHE A 46 -3.31 -5.03 -12.75
C PHE A 46 -2.12 -5.80 -13.31
N PHE A 47 -1.70 -6.90 -12.66
CA PHE A 47 -0.66 -7.78 -13.20
C PHE A 47 -1.12 -8.43 -14.50
N TRP A 48 -2.35 -8.95 -14.51
CA TRP A 48 -2.97 -9.46 -15.73
C TRP A 48 -3.08 -8.38 -16.81
N LEU A 49 -3.56 -7.17 -16.48
CA LEU A 49 -3.60 -6.06 -17.45
C LEU A 49 -2.22 -5.68 -17.99
N TRP A 50 -1.18 -5.75 -17.16
CA TRP A 50 0.19 -5.56 -17.61
C TRP A 50 0.63 -6.70 -18.53
N HIS A 51 0.30 -7.95 -18.23
CA HIS A 51 0.60 -9.07 -19.12
C HIS A 51 -0.02 -8.87 -20.51
N GLU A 52 -1.28 -8.40 -20.57
CA GLU A 52 -2.00 -8.17 -21.83
C GLU A 52 -1.51 -6.93 -22.60
N ARG A 53 -1.11 -5.85 -21.92
CA ARG A 53 -0.87 -4.53 -22.54
C ARG A 53 0.53 -3.96 -22.35
N ALA A 54 1.38 -4.61 -21.55
CA ALA A 54 2.73 -4.21 -21.19
C ALA A 54 2.89 -2.76 -20.70
N THR A 55 1.83 -2.15 -20.12
CA THR A 55 1.91 -0.73 -19.73
C THR A 55 2.66 -0.56 -18.40
N PRO A 56 3.63 0.37 -18.31
CA PRO A 56 4.37 0.61 -17.07
C PRO A 56 3.45 1.09 -15.93
N LEU A 57 2.36 1.79 -16.27
CA LEU A 57 1.36 2.21 -15.29
C LEU A 57 0.68 1.01 -14.61
N ALA A 58 0.26 0.00 -15.38
CA ALA A 58 -0.36 -1.21 -14.82
C ALA A 58 0.64 -2.00 -13.95
N LEU A 59 1.90 -2.09 -14.37
CA LEU A 59 2.94 -2.74 -13.57
C LEU A 59 3.17 -1.99 -12.24
N GLY A 60 3.28 -0.66 -12.29
CA GLY A 60 3.41 0.19 -11.10
C GLY A 60 2.26 -0.02 -10.11
N MET A 61 1.01 -0.07 -10.60
CA MET A 61 -0.16 -0.38 -9.78
C MET A 61 -0.05 -1.77 -9.18
N SER A 62 0.25 -2.78 -9.99
CA SER A 62 0.35 -4.16 -9.52
C SER A 62 1.36 -4.32 -8.39
N LEU A 63 2.58 -3.80 -8.56
CA LEU A 63 3.63 -3.88 -7.55
C LEU A 63 3.29 -3.10 -6.27
N SER A 64 2.71 -1.90 -6.40
CA SER A 64 2.31 -1.09 -5.25
C SER A 64 1.23 -1.77 -4.41
N TRP A 65 0.22 -2.34 -5.08
CA TRP A 65 -0.86 -3.05 -4.40
C TRP A 65 -0.40 -4.41 -3.86
N ALA A 66 0.54 -5.10 -4.51
CA ALA A 66 1.16 -6.32 -3.98
C ALA A 66 1.89 -6.00 -2.67
N GLY A 67 2.80 -5.03 -2.69
CA GLY A 67 3.57 -4.65 -1.51
C GLY A 67 2.67 -4.15 -0.36
N THR A 68 1.63 -3.37 -0.68
CA THR A 68 0.63 -2.93 0.31
C THR A 68 -0.12 -4.11 0.91
N GLY A 69 -0.68 -4.99 0.08
CA GLY A 69 -1.46 -6.14 0.51
C GLY A 69 -0.63 -7.12 1.35
N LEU A 70 0.60 -7.44 0.92
CA LEU A 70 1.51 -8.32 1.64
C LEU A 70 1.98 -7.71 2.96
N THR A 71 2.27 -6.41 3.00
CA THR A 71 2.69 -5.73 4.24
C THR A 71 1.54 -5.69 5.25
N ILE A 72 0.34 -5.24 4.84
CA ILE A 72 -0.84 -5.22 5.72
C ILE A 72 -1.22 -6.64 6.13
N GLY A 73 -1.16 -7.60 5.20
CA GLY A 73 -1.43 -9.01 5.45
C GLY A 73 -0.47 -9.62 6.46
N TRP A 74 0.82 -9.25 6.42
CA TRP A 74 1.80 -9.66 7.44
C TRP A 74 1.40 -9.17 8.83
N TRP A 75 1.16 -7.87 8.98
CA TRP A 75 0.77 -7.29 10.27
C TRP A 75 -0.55 -7.83 10.79
N TRP A 76 -1.52 -8.02 9.89
CA TRP A 76 -2.80 -8.65 10.20
C TRP A 76 -2.60 -10.07 10.73
N LEU A 77 -1.80 -10.88 10.02
CA LEU A 77 -1.46 -12.24 10.42
C LEU A 77 -0.79 -12.27 11.80
N MET A 78 0.17 -11.38 12.05
CA MET A 78 0.86 -11.31 13.35
C MET A 78 -0.13 -11.06 14.49
N ARG A 79 -1.06 -10.12 14.31
CA ARG A 79 -2.07 -9.87 15.35
C ARG A 79 -3.04 -11.02 15.53
N VAL A 80 -3.43 -11.71 14.47
CA VAL A 80 -4.28 -12.92 14.56
C VAL A 80 -3.57 -14.03 15.34
N LEU A 81 -2.25 -14.12 15.21
CA LEU A 81 -1.41 -15.08 15.94
C LEU A 81 -0.97 -14.59 17.33
N ASN A 82 -1.52 -13.47 17.82
CA ASN A 82 -1.14 -12.84 19.09
C ASN A 82 0.34 -12.42 19.17
N ASP A 83 0.84 -11.80 18.11
CA ASP A 83 2.15 -11.15 18.01
C ASP A 83 3.33 -12.06 18.41
N PRO A 84 3.54 -13.20 17.72
CA PRO A 84 4.63 -14.11 18.03
C PRO A 84 5.98 -13.43 17.80
N ALA A 85 6.98 -13.76 18.62
CA ALA A 85 8.30 -13.09 18.60
C ALA A 85 9.00 -13.11 17.24
N TRP A 86 8.87 -14.21 16.47
CA TRP A 86 9.45 -14.31 15.12
C TRP A 86 8.82 -13.35 14.11
N GLY A 87 7.61 -12.87 14.39
CA GLY A 87 6.84 -11.99 13.54
C GLY A 87 7.36 -10.56 13.47
N MET A 88 8.06 -10.13 14.51
CA MET A 88 8.53 -8.75 14.67
C MET A 88 9.82 -8.45 13.90
N GLU A 89 10.67 -9.46 13.68
CA GLU A 89 11.99 -9.32 13.04
C GLU A 89 12.07 -10.06 11.71
N ALA A 90 10.97 -10.02 10.94
CA ALA A 90 10.93 -10.74 9.68
C ALA A 90 11.60 -9.94 8.57
N ALA A 91 12.77 -10.42 8.13
CA ALA A 91 13.44 -9.94 6.92
C ALA A 91 12.52 -9.95 5.68
N LEU A 92 11.49 -10.80 5.69
CA LEU A 92 10.47 -10.87 4.63
C LEU A 92 9.72 -9.54 4.43
N LEU A 93 9.55 -8.72 5.47
CA LEU A 93 8.96 -7.39 5.34
C LEU A 93 9.75 -6.50 4.38
N PHE A 94 11.08 -6.63 4.33
CA PHE A 94 11.88 -5.87 3.36
C PHE A 94 11.56 -6.27 1.93
N VAL A 95 11.17 -7.53 1.66
CA VAL A 95 10.73 -7.96 0.32
C VAL A 95 9.43 -7.26 -0.06
N PHE A 96 8.45 -7.24 0.85
CA PHE A 96 7.13 -6.62 0.60
C PHE A 96 7.24 -5.10 0.44
N LEU A 97 8.03 -4.46 1.30
CA LEU A 97 8.31 -3.02 1.21
C LEU A 97 9.08 -2.68 -0.06
N SER A 98 10.03 -3.53 -0.48
CA SER A 98 10.74 -3.33 -1.75
C SER A 98 9.79 -3.38 -2.95
N LEU A 99 8.82 -4.31 -2.96
CA LEU A 99 7.78 -4.34 -3.99
C LEU A 99 6.96 -3.04 -4.02
N LEU A 100 6.54 -2.57 -2.85
CA LEU A 100 5.79 -1.31 -2.71
C LEU A 100 6.60 -0.11 -3.24
N ILE A 101 7.87 -0.01 -2.82
CA ILE A 101 8.78 1.06 -3.24
C ILE A 101 9.01 1.00 -4.76
N CYS A 102 9.27 -0.17 -5.33
CA CYS A 102 9.40 -0.34 -6.78
C CYS A 102 8.15 0.14 -7.52
N GLY A 103 6.96 -0.23 -7.06
CA GLY A 103 5.70 0.25 -7.62
C GLY A 103 5.57 1.77 -7.57
N ALA A 104 5.89 2.39 -6.44
CA ALA A 104 5.88 3.85 -6.29
C ALA A 104 6.91 4.55 -7.20
N VAL A 105 8.11 3.98 -7.34
CA VAL A 105 9.16 4.50 -8.25
C VAL A 105 8.69 4.46 -9.70
N VAL A 106 8.08 3.35 -10.14
CA VAL A 106 7.49 3.23 -11.48
C VAL A 106 6.39 4.27 -11.70
N HIS A 107 5.56 4.53 -10.69
CA HIS A 107 4.55 5.59 -10.76
C HIS A 107 5.17 6.98 -10.98
N PHE A 108 6.20 7.36 -10.21
CA PHE A 108 6.88 8.62 -10.44
C PHE A 108 7.51 8.69 -11.84
N ALA A 109 8.06 7.58 -12.34
CA ALA A 109 8.63 7.52 -13.68
C ALA A 109 7.59 7.79 -14.78
N VAL A 110 6.34 7.33 -14.59
CA VAL A 110 5.23 7.61 -15.52
C VAL A 110 4.70 9.04 -15.33
N ILE A 111 4.51 9.48 -14.09
CA ILE A 111 3.91 10.78 -13.74
C ILE A 111 4.80 11.96 -14.17
N GLN A 112 6.12 11.82 -14.14
CA GLN A 112 7.03 12.91 -14.53
C GLN A 112 6.73 13.46 -15.93
N GLY A 113 6.25 12.60 -16.85
CA GLY A 113 5.89 12.99 -18.21
C GLY A 113 4.74 14.00 -18.25
N SER A 114 3.79 13.91 -17.33
CA SER A 114 2.67 14.86 -17.19
C SER A 114 3.13 16.27 -16.80
N PHE A 115 4.32 16.39 -16.21
CA PHE A 115 4.94 17.67 -15.84
C PHE A 115 5.94 18.17 -16.90
N GLY A 116 6.07 17.49 -18.04
CA GLY A 116 7.05 17.82 -19.06
C GLY A 116 8.49 17.47 -18.70
N LEU A 117 8.71 16.75 -17.59
CA LEU A 117 10.03 16.29 -17.16
C LEU A 117 10.45 15.03 -17.91
N ARG A 118 11.77 14.78 -17.98
CA ARG A 118 12.36 13.64 -18.71
C ARG A 118 13.53 13.02 -17.96
N GLY A 119 13.95 11.84 -18.43
CA GLY A 119 15.12 11.13 -17.92
C GLY A 119 14.90 10.61 -16.50
N ILE A 120 15.87 10.90 -15.62
CA ILE A 120 15.89 10.43 -14.23
C ILE A 120 15.24 11.41 -13.24
N SER A 121 14.53 12.44 -13.72
CA SER A 121 13.96 13.49 -12.88
C SER A 121 12.96 12.95 -11.84
N PHE A 122 12.30 11.84 -12.15
CA PHE A 122 11.43 11.12 -11.21
C PHE A 122 12.12 10.59 -9.94
N MET A 123 13.46 10.57 -9.89
CA MET A 123 14.21 10.16 -8.70
C MET A 123 14.22 11.24 -7.60
N TRP A 124 13.99 12.51 -7.94
CA TRP A 124 13.94 13.58 -6.94
C TRP A 124 12.97 13.33 -5.78
N PRO A 125 11.67 13.02 -6.01
CA PRO A 125 10.76 12.71 -4.92
C PRO A 125 11.16 11.44 -4.15
N VAL A 126 11.77 10.47 -4.82
CA VAL A 126 12.21 9.22 -4.19
C VAL A 126 13.37 9.48 -3.22
N VAL A 127 14.44 10.12 -3.70
CA VAL A 127 15.59 10.52 -2.87
C VAL A 127 15.14 11.47 -1.76
N GLY A 128 14.25 12.42 -2.06
CA GLY A 128 13.68 13.33 -1.06
C GLY A 128 12.96 12.58 0.07
N ALA A 129 12.13 11.59 -0.26
CA ALA A 129 11.42 10.79 0.74
C ALA A 129 12.37 9.96 1.61
N PHE A 130 13.39 9.32 1.01
CA PHE A 130 14.40 8.56 1.78
C PHE A 130 15.24 9.47 2.67
N THR A 131 15.73 10.61 2.16
CA THR A 131 16.47 11.60 2.95
C THR A 131 15.62 12.10 4.12
N MET A 132 14.35 12.43 3.87
CA MET A 132 13.43 12.85 4.93
C MET A 132 13.26 11.76 6.00
N SER A 133 13.06 10.49 5.59
CA SER A 133 12.93 9.36 6.50
C SER A 133 14.19 9.16 7.36
N ILE A 134 15.38 9.26 6.75
CA ILE A 134 16.66 9.20 7.46
C ILE A 134 16.80 10.37 8.44
N CYS A 135 16.44 11.59 8.03
CA CYS A 135 16.47 12.75 8.92
C CYS A 135 15.57 12.55 10.15
N VAL A 136 14.37 11.99 9.97
CA VAL A 136 13.47 11.68 11.10
C VAL A 136 14.15 10.68 12.05
N LEU A 137 14.75 9.61 11.53
CA LEU A 137 15.45 8.60 12.33
C LEU A 137 16.68 9.16 13.07
N LEU A 138 17.35 10.18 12.54
CA LEU A 138 18.53 10.77 13.17
C LEU A 138 18.15 11.82 14.24
N ILE A 139 16.95 12.37 14.17
CA ILE A 139 16.47 13.42 15.08
C ILE A 139 15.69 12.83 16.27
N PHE A 140 14.95 11.74 16.05
CA PHE A 140 14.10 11.08 17.05
C PHE A 140 14.60 9.67 17.37
#